data_AF-A0A9W4X4U4-F1
#
_entry.id   AF-A0A9W4X4U4-F1
#
_cell.length_a   1.000
_cell.length_b   1.000
_cell.length_c   1.000
_cell.angle_alpha   90.00
_cell.angle_beta   90.00
_cell.angle_gamma   90.00
#
_symmetry.space_group_name_H-M   'P 1'
#
loop_
_entity.id
_entity.type
_entity.pdbx_description
1 polymer ?
#
loop_
_entity_poly.entity_id
_entity_poly.type
_entity_poly.pdbx_seq_one_letter_code
_entity_poly.pdbx_strand_id
1 'polypeptide(L)' 'MDMEIGIGFYTQSASLNKMPGWEDSSWGYHGDGKDFFNSAGEPYGSKFMTGDTIGCYVNFRNNMLLYTRNGVNL' A
#
# COMPACT_ATOMS: atom_id res chain seq x y z
N MET A 1 3.83 -17.45 0.24
CA MET A 1 4.82 -16.39 0.02
C MET A 1 4.35 -15.24 0.85
N ASP A 2 5.10 -14.97 1.91
CA ASP A 2 4.71 -14.17 3.05
C ASP A 2 4.63 -12.67 2.71
N MET A 3 4.04 -11.89 3.62
CA MET A 3 3.93 -10.43 3.64
C MET A 3 5.31 -9.74 3.69
N GLU A 4 6.18 -9.96 2.70
CA GLU A 4 7.57 -9.46 2.75
C GLU A 4 7.72 -8.08 2.10
N ILE A 5 6.72 -7.64 1.34
CA ILE A 5 6.76 -6.37 0.61
C ILE A 5 5.44 -5.62 0.81
N GLY A 6 5.57 -4.39 1.29
CA GLY A 6 4.51 -3.38 1.31
C GLY A 6 4.98 -2.14 0.57
N ILE A 7 4.08 -1.54 -0.19
CA ILE A 7 4.30 -0.25 -0.87
C ILE A 7 3.24 0.74 -0.44
N GLY A 8 3.58 2.02 -0.32
CA GLY A 8 2.64 2.98 0.22
C GLY A 8 3.20 4.38 0.40
N PHE A 9 2.52 5.14 1.24
CA PHE A 9 2.86 6.52 1.54
C PHE A 9 3.01 6.73 3.04
N TYR A 10 3.86 7.69 3.39
CA TYR A 10 4.09 8.14 4.75
C TYR A 10 3.93 9.66 4.81
N THR A 11 3.39 10.17 5.90
CA THR A 11 3.60 11.57 6.25
C THR A 11 4.99 11.75 6.86
N GLN A 12 5.43 13.00 6.99
CA GLN A 12 6.74 13.32 7.57
C GLN A 12 6.89 12.87 9.04
N SER A 13 5.78 12.69 9.77
CA SER A 13 5.79 12.28 11.18
C SER A 13 5.86 10.76 11.37
N ALA A 14 5.77 9.98 10.29
CA ALA A 14 5.70 8.52 10.40
C ALA A 14 7.02 7.88 10.80
N SER A 15 6.92 6.72 11.47
CA SER A 15 8.08 5.91 11.80
C SER A 15 8.53 5.07 10.61
N LEU A 16 9.81 5.16 10.25
CA LEU A 16 10.41 4.30 9.22
C LEU A 16 10.71 2.88 9.72
N ASN A 17 10.42 2.58 10.99
CA ASN A 17 10.63 1.24 11.59
C ASN A 17 9.40 0.33 11.45
N LYS A 18 8.33 0.80 10.80
CA LYS A 18 7.08 0.06 10.59
C LYS A 18 6.80 -0.09 9.10
N MET A 19 6.14 -1.19 8.71
CA MET A 19 5.67 -1.34 7.34
C MET A 19 4.62 -0.27 6.98
N PRO A 20 4.49 0.09 5.68
CA PRO A 20 3.48 1.05 5.25
C PRO A 20 2.08 0.60 5.68
N GLY A 21 1.29 1.51 6.27
CA GLY A 21 -0.08 1.24 6.70
C GLY A 21 -0.21 0.74 8.15
N TRP A 22 0.88 0.52 8.89
CA TRP A 22 0.85 0.03 10.28
C TRP A 22 0.84 1.14 11.35
N GLU A 23 0.50 2.36 10.95
CA GLU A 23 0.24 3.49 11.83
C GLU A 23 -0.65 4.52 11.14
N ASP A 24 -1.28 5.39 11.93
CA ASP A 24 -2.19 6.45 11.47
C ASP A 24 -1.59 7.40 10.41
N SER A 25 -0.26 7.51 10.39
CA SER A 25 0.47 8.43 9.52
C SER A 25 0.98 7.78 8.24
N SER A 26 0.46 6.59 7.92
CA SER A 26 0.90 5.80 6.76
C SER A 26 -0.25 5.01 6.13
N TRP A 27 -0.10 4.74 4.84
CA TRP A 27 -1.01 3.88 4.06
C TRP A 27 -0.16 2.86 3.33
N GLY A 28 -0.64 1.61 3.20
CA GLY A 28 0.11 0.56 2.53
C GLY A 28 -0.76 -0.39 1.73
N TYR A 29 -0.17 -0.99 0.70
CA TYR A 29 -0.69 -2.16 -0.01
C TYR A 29 0.35 -3.26 0.06
N HIS A 30 -0.04 -4.43 0.55
CA HIS A 30 0.88 -5.52 0.88
C HIS A 30 0.75 -6.66 -0.14
N GLY A 31 1.79 -7.50 -0.22
CA GLY A 31 1.86 -8.64 -1.15
C GLY A 31 0.69 -9.62 -1.03
N ASP A 32 -0.01 -9.62 0.11
CA ASP A 32 -1.18 -10.45 0.37
C ASP A 32 -2.50 -9.91 -0.25
N GLY A 33 -2.45 -8.77 -0.93
CA GLY A 33 -3.59 -8.18 -1.63
C GLY A 33 -4.47 -7.28 -0.76
N LYS A 34 -3.97 -6.88 0.41
CA LYS A 34 -4.70 -6.01 1.32
C LYS A 34 -4.16 -4.60 1.34
N ASP A 35 -5.07 -3.63 1.50
CA ASP A 35 -4.69 -2.28 1.89
C ASP A 35 -4.67 -2.17 3.42
N PHE A 36 -3.77 -1.33 3.92
CA PHE A 36 -3.51 -1.13 5.33
C PHE A 36 -3.57 0.35 5.68
N PHE A 37 -4.34 0.66 6.73
CA PHE A 37 -4.34 1.95 7.40
C PHE A 37 -4.49 1.73 8.90
N ASN A 38 -3.61 2.33 9.70
CA ASN A 38 -3.56 2.11 11.14
C ASN A 38 -3.58 0.62 11.57
N SER A 39 -2.77 -0.21 10.92
CA SER A 39 -2.69 -1.66 11.15
C SER A 39 -3.95 -2.47 10.83
N ALA A 40 -5.02 -1.83 10.37
CA ALA A 40 -6.20 -2.53 9.85
C ALA A 40 -5.95 -2.89 8.40
N GLY A 41 -5.88 -4.20 8.11
CA GLY A 41 -5.66 -4.75 6.77
C GLY A 41 -6.95 -5.28 6.16
N GLU A 42 -7.46 -4.63 5.12
CA GLU A 42 -8.70 -5.01 4.44
C GLU A 42 -8.43 -5.58 3.04
N PRO A 43 -9.24 -6.53 2.55
CA PRO A 43 -9.12 -7.00 1.17
C PRO A 43 -9.31 -5.84 0.17
N TYR A 44 -8.32 -5.60 -0.67
CA TYR A 44 -8.34 -4.50 -1.62
C TYR A 44 -8.19 -4.98 -3.07
N GLY A 45 -7.14 -5.77 -3.34
CA GLY A 45 -6.77 -6.17 -4.68
C GLY A 45 -6.18 -7.58 -4.77
N SER A 46 -5.66 -7.92 -5.94
CA SER A 46 -5.00 -9.22 -6.15
C SER A 46 -3.60 -9.23 -5.54
N LYS A 47 -3.25 -10.32 -4.85
CA LYS A 47 -1.86 -10.61 -4.43
C LYS A 47 -0.86 -10.35 -5.55
N PHE A 48 0.29 -9.77 -5.21
CA PHE A 48 1.39 -9.56 -6.16
C PHE A 48 2.61 -10.41 -5.80
N MET A 49 3.46 -10.64 -6.79
CA MET A 49 4.62 -11.51 -6.67
C MET A 49 5.79 -11.02 -7.52
N THR A 50 6.92 -11.72 -7.42
CA THR A 50 8.10 -11.46 -8.25
C THR A 50 7.74 -11.34 -9.73
N GLY A 51 8.15 -10.24 -10.36
CA GLY A 51 7.87 -9.92 -11.75
C GLY A 51 6.71 -8.94 -11.95
N ASP A 52 5.86 -8.73 -10.95
CA ASP A 52 4.85 -7.68 -11.01
C ASP A 52 5.47 -6.29 -10.84
N THR A 53 4.92 -5.30 -11.56
CA THR A 53 5.17 -3.89 -11.31
C THR A 53 3.99 -3.30 -10.54
N ILE A 54 4.25 -2.82 -9.32
CA ILE A 54 3.24 -2.17 -8.48
C ILE A 54 3.42 -0.66 -8.52
N GLY A 55 2.35 0.04 -8.88
CA GLY A 55 2.25 1.49 -8.86
C GLY A 55 1.48 1.96 -7.62
N CYS A 56 1.88 3.11 -7.10
CA CYS A 56 1.29 3.74 -5.92
C CYS A 56 1.03 5.21 -6.26
N TYR A 57 -0.24 5.61 -6.27
CA TYR A 57 -0.67 6.92 -6.76
C TYR A 57 -1.37 7.70 -5.65
N VAL A 58 -1.03 8.98 -5.54
CA VAL A 58 -1.69 9.92 -4.64
C VAL A 58 -2.19 11.10 -5.47
N ASN A 59 -3.45 11.46 -5.27
CA ASN A 59 -4.07 12.62 -5.88
C ASN A 59 -4.59 13.54 -4.78
N PHE A 60 -3.85 14.62 -4.53
CA PHE A 60 -4.17 15.61 -3.51
C PHE A 60 -5.37 16.50 -3.86
N ARG A 61 -5.80 16.52 -5.13
CA ARG A 61 -6.96 17.34 -5.54
C ARG A 61 -8.27 16.74 -5.06
N ASN A 62 -8.37 15.42 -5.08
CA ASN A 62 -9.57 14.66 -4.71
C ASN A 62 -9.35 13.77 -3.48
N ASN A 63 -8.21 13.90 -2.80
CA ASN A 63 -7.83 13.11 -1.62
C ASN A 63 -7.91 11.60 -1.86
N MET A 64 -7.44 11.15 -3.02
CA MET A 64 -7.46 9.73 -3.38
C MET A 64 -6.06 9.12 -3.33
N LEU A 65 -6.04 7.86 -2.89
CA LEU A 65 -4.90 6.98 -2.95
C LEU A 65 -5.33 5.74 -3.72
N LEU A 66 -4.52 5.32 -4.70
CA LEU A 66 -4.81 4.16 -5.55
C LEU A 66 -3.55 3.33 -5.77
N TYR A 67 -3.74 2.04 -5.97
CA TYR A 67 -2.67 1.11 -6.34
C TYR A 67 -2.93 0.55 -7.74
N THR A 68 -1.86 0.21 -8.47
CA THR A 68 -1.96 -0.49 -9.75
C THR A 68 -1.06 -1.70 -9.77
N ARG A 69 -1.47 -2.75 -10.50
CA ARG A 69 -0.61 -3.88 -10.85
C ARG A 69 -0.45 -3.95 -12.36
N ASN A 70 0.79 -3.95 -12.84
CA ASN A 70 1.13 -4.03 -14.26
C ASN A 70 0.37 -2.99 -15.12
N GLY A 71 0.21 -1.78 -14.58
CA GLY A 71 -0.50 -0.67 -15.22
C GLY A 71 -2.03 -0.71 -15.11
N VAL A 72 -2.62 -1.74 -14.48
CA VAL A 72 -4.07 -1.87 -14.26
C VAL A 72 -4.44 -1.43 -12.85
N ASN A 73 -5.47 -0.60 -12.71
CA ASN A 73 -6.00 -0.15 -11.42
C ASN A 73 -6.55 -1.34 -10.61
N LEU A 74 -6.27 -1.34 -9.30
CA LEU A 74 -6.73 -2.34 -8.33
C LEU A 74 -7.92 -1.79 -7.54
#